data_AF-A0A0H4VM69-F1
#
_entry.id   AF-A0A0H4VM69-F1
#
_cell.length_a   1.000
_cell.length_b   1.000
_cell.length_c   1.000
_cell.angle_alpha   90.00
_cell.angle_beta   90.00
_cell.angle_gamma   90.00
#
_symmetry.space_group_name_H-M   'P 1'
#
loop_
_entity.id
_entity.type
_entity.pdbx_description
1 polymer ?
#
loop_
_entity_poly.entity_id
_entity_poly.type
_entity_poly.pdbx_seq_one_letter_code
_entity_poly.pdbx_strand_id
1 'polypeptide(L)'
;MTQREVTDQDNLTWTCVQAYAGLEDKAAEKATELTETEEGTVTVVCTPSGGAQTVRLQLPSNWLEKTSDEELIQQISQARE
;
A
#
# COMPACT_ATOMS: atom_id res chain seq x y z
N MET A 1 -5.77 7.62 -9.28
CA MET A 1 -4.79 6.59 -8.85
C MET A 1 -4.45 6.87 -7.39
N THR A 2 -4.76 5.93 -6.50
CA THR A 2 -4.44 6.01 -5.06
C THR A 2 -3.06 5.39 -4.82
N GLN A 3 -2.02 6.20 -5.01
CA GLN A 3 -0.62 5.82 -4.79
C GLN A 3 0.08 6.83 -3.88
N ARG A 4 1.07 6.38 -3.13
CA ARG A 4 1.99 7.23 -2.37
C ARG A 4 3.42 6.75 -2.55
N GLU A 5 4.34 7.69 -2.67
CA GLU A 5 5.77 7.43 -2.71
C GLU A 5 6.40 7.81 -1.36
N VAL A 6 7.20 6.91 -0.80
CA VAL A 6 7.95 7.14 0.44
C VAL A 6 9.39 6.69 0.26
N THR A 7 10.34 7.37 0.89
CA THR A 7 11.76 7.00 0.83
C THR A 7 12.22 6.52 2.19
N ASP A 8 12.75 5.30 2.23
CA ASP A 8 13.24 4.67 3.45
C ASP A 8 14.67 5.12 3.82
N GLN A 9 15.17 4.69 4.99
CA GLN A 9 16.51 5.01 5.50
C GLN A 9 17.64 4.51 4.59
N ASP A 10 17.44 3.43 3.82
CA ASP A 10 18.40 2.94 2.82
C ASP A 10 18.40 3.78 1.52
N ASN A 11 17.73 4.95 1.50
CA ASN A 11 17.49 5.78 0.31
C ASN A 11 16.72 5.04 -0.81
N LEU A 12 15.96 4.00 -0.44
CA LEU A 12 15.13 3.26 -1.36
C LEU A 12 13.75 3.93 -1.45
N THR A 13 13.36 4.36 -2.65
CA THR A 13 12.02 4.92 -2.89
C THR A 13 11.01 3.82 -3.13
N TRP A 14 9.95 3.77 -2.34
CA TRP A 14 8.86 2.82 -2.41
C TRP A 14 7.62 3.48 -3.00
N THR A 15 7.04 2.84 -4.02
CA THR A 15 5.71 3.19 -4.53
C THR A 15 4.68 2.26 -3.92
N CYS A 16 3.88 2.77 -2.99
CA CYS A 16 2.79 2.07 -2.36
C CYS A 16 1.47 2.36 -3.09
N VAL A 17 0.82 1.32 -3.58
CA VAL A 17 -0.46 1.39 -4.29
C VAL A 17 -1.47 0.50 -3.60
N GLN A 18 -2.70 0.98 -3.41
CA GLN A 18 -3.76 0.09 -2.97
C GLN A 18 -4.03 -0.95 -4.06
N ALA A 19 -4.05 -2.24 -3.69
CA ALA A 19 -4.39 -3.31 -4.61
C ALA A 19 -5.77 -3.04 -5.24
N TYR A 20 -5.93 -3.39 -6.50
CA TYR A 20 -7.15 -3.15 -7.30
C TYR A 20 -7.48 -1.68 -7.62
N ALA A 21 -6.74 -0.69 -7.12
CA ALA A 21 -6.90 0.72 -7.50
C ALA A 21 -6.46 1.05 -8.93
N GLY A 22 -5.80 0.10 -9.61
CA GLY A 22 -5.41 0.17 -11.03
C GLY A 22 -6.39 -0.54 -11.98
N LEU A 23 -7.48 -1.12 -11.48
CA LEU A 23 -8.59 -1.53 -12.34
C LEU A 23 -9.35 -0.25 -12.70
N GLU A 24 -9.24 0.20 -13.94
CA GLU A 24 -10.13 1.27 -14.43
C GLU A 24 -11.58 0.76 -14.41
N ASP A 25 -12.51 1.67 -14.11
CA ASP A 25 -13.96 1.48 -14.00
C ASP A 25 -14.50 0.75 -12.74
N LYS A 26 -15.77 1.02 -12.45
CA LYS A 26 -16.64 0.64 -11.30
C LYS A 26 -16.42 -0.73 -10.62
N ALA A 27 -15.66 -1.62 -11.23
CA ALA A 27 -15.15 -2.85 -10.64
C ALA A 27 -14.12 -2.61 -9.53
N ALA A 28 -13.33 -1.53 -9.54
CA ALA A 28 -12.32 -1.26 -8.52
C ALA A 28 -12.91 -0.86 -7.15
N GLU A 29 -13.95 -0.02 -7.14
CA GLU A 29 -14.70 0.31 -5.90
C GLU A 29 -15.36 -0.94 -5.34
N LYS A 30 -16.08 -1.70 -6.17
CA LYS A 30 -16.71 -2.95 -5.72
C LYS A 30 -15.68 -4.00 -5.27
N ALA A 31 -14.55 -4.12 -5.96
CA ALA A 31 -13.50 -5.06 -5.56
C ALA A 31 -12.89 -4.62 -4.22
N THR A 32 -12.69 -3.33 -4.00
CA THR A 32 -12.25 -2.79 -2.71
C THR A 32 -13.30 -3.08 -1.64
N GLU A 33 -14.59 -2.78 -1.86
CA GLU A 33 -15.66 -3.10 -0.90
C GLU A 33 -15.80 -4.61 -0.62
N LEU A 34 -15.44 -5.46 -1.58
CA LEU A 34 -15.48 -6.93 -1.45
C LEU A 34 -14.20 -7.53 -0.85
N THR A 35 -13.08 -6.81 -0.90
CA THR A 35 -11.77 -7.27 -0.38
C THR A 35 -11.32 -6.51 0.86
N GLU A 36 -12.02 -5.45 1.22
CA GLU A 36 -11.97 -4.86 2.54
C GLU A 36 -12.34 -5.98 3.52
N THR A 37 -11.41 -6.28 4.41
CA THR A 37 -11.68 -7.29 5.44
C THR A 37 -12.80 -6.77 6.35
N GLU A 38 -13.49 -7.64 7.08
CA GLU A 38 -14.48 -7.21 8.09
C GLU A 38 -13.91 -6.21 9.12
N GLU A 39 -12.59 -6.06 9.16
CA GLU A 39 -11.85 -5.12 10.01
C GLU A 39 -11.61 -3.73 9.37
N GLY A 40 -12.11 -3.46 8.17
CA GLY A 40 -11.99 -2.15 7.51
C GLY A 40 -10.60 -1.87 6.94
N THR A 41 -9.86 -2.92 6.57
CA THR A 41 -8.50 -2.80 6.02
C THR A 41 -8.43 -3.23 4.56
N VAL A 42 -7.57 -2.56 3.80
CA VAL A 42 -7.30 -2.78 2.38
C VAL A 42 -5.89 -3.31 2.20
N THR A 43 -5.69 -4.08 1.13
CA THR A 43 -4.35 -4.52 0.74
C THR A 43 -3.63 -3.39 0.02
N VAL A 44 -2.41 -3.06 0.48
CA VAL A 44 -1.52 -2.07 -0.15
C VAL A 44 -0.24 -2.78 -0.59
N VAL A 45 0.14 -2.59 -1.83
CA VAL A 45 1.32 -3.19 -2.45
C VAL A 45 2.40 -2.11 -2.54
N CYS A 46 3.51 -2.29 -1.83
CA CYS A 46 4.65 -1.38 -1.86
C CYS A 46 5.78 -1.99 -2.68
N THR A 47 6.12 -1.34 -3.79
CA THR A 47 7.18 -1.78 -4.70
C THR A 47 8.37 -0.85 -4.59
N PRO A 48 9.58 -1.38 -4.36
CA PRO A 48 10.78 -0.57 -4.28
C PRO A 48 11.32 -0.19 -5.67
N SER A 49 11.87 1.01 -5.77
CA SER A 49 12.61 1.48 -6.94
C SER A 49 13.91 0.69 -7.05
N GLY A 50 14.14 0.01 -8.18
CA GLY A 50 15.35 -0.79 -8.41
C GLY A 50 15.17 -2.31 -8.42
N GLY A 51 13.93 -2.82 -8.39
CA GLY A 51 13.65 -4.25 -8.63
C GLY A 51 13.88 -5.16 -7.43
N ALA A 52 13.96 -4.60 -6.22
CA ALA A 52 13.93 -5.38 -4.99
C ALA A 52 12.51 -5.98 -4.74
N GLN A 53 12.40 -6.84 -3.73
CA GLN A 53 11.17 -7.58 -3.42
C GLN A 53 10.01 -6.62 -3.07
N THR A 54 8.90 -6.75 -3.80
CA THR A 54 7.62 -6.09 -3.46
C THR A 54 7.04 -6.68 -2.18
N VAL A 55 6.49 -5.83 -1.32
CA VAL A 55 5.77 -6.26 -0.11
C VAL A 55 4.29 -5.93 -0.19
N ARG A 56 3.48 -6.72 0.50
CA ARG A 56 2.03 -6.50 0.65
C ARG A 56 1.72 -6.22 2.11
N LEU A 57 1.07 -5.10 2.35
CA LEU A 57 0.65 -4.63 3.66
C LEU A 57 -0.86 -4.67 3.75
N GLN A 58 -1.38 -4.89 4.95
CA GLN A 58 -2.79 -4.70 5.26
C GLN A 58 -2.90 -3.41 6.07
N LEU A 59 -3.48 -2.37 5.47
CA LEU A 59 -3.58 -1.04 6.07
C LEU A 59 -5.05 -0.61 6.15
N PRO A 60 -5.42 0.34 7.02
CA PRO A 60 -6.77 0.89 7.04
C PRO A 60 -7.20 1.38 5.66
N SER A 61 -8.49 1.29 5.31
CA SER A 61 -8.99 1.79 4.02
C SER A 61 -8.68 3.27 3.76
N ASN A 62 -8.52 4.06 4.83
CA ASN A 62 -8.10 5.46 4.82
C ASN A 62 -6.60 5.68 5.09
N TRP A 63 -5.74 4.68 4.81
CA TRP A 63 -4.29 4.75 5.03
C TRP A 63 -3.62 5.96 4.37
N LEU A 64 -4.10 6.37 3.19
CA LEU A 64 -3.60 7.56 2.49
C LEU A 64 -3.74 8.86 3.30
N GLU A 65 -4.67 8.92 4.23
CA GLU A 65 -4.92 10.10 5.07
C GLU A 65 -4.41 9.91 6.50
N LYS A 66 -4.47 8.67 7.01
CA LYS A 66 -4.18 8.35 8.42
C LYS A 66 -2.79 7.78 8.66
N THR A 67 -2.20 7.12 7.68
CA THR A 67 -0.88 6.52 7.81
C THR A 67 0.18 7.51 7.36
N SER A 68 1.09 7.82 8.28
CA SER A 68 2.27 8.66 8.01
C SER A 68 3.31 7.90 7.21
N ASP A 69 4.22 8.63 6.57
CA ASP A 69 5.29 8.02 5.77
C ASP A 69 6.24 7.18 6.64
N GLU A 70 6.54 7.66 7.85
CA GLU A 70 7.34 6.91 8.84
C GLU A 70 6.69 5.58 9.23
N GLU A 71 5.37 5.57 9.41
CA GLU A 71 4.63 4.35 9.75
C GLU A 71 4.56 3.38 8.57
N LEU A 72 4.38 3.90 7.35
CA LEU A 72 4.50 3.10 6.12
C LEU A 72 5.86 2.44 6.00
N ILE A 73 6.95 3.19 6.20
CA ILE A 73 8.32 2.68 6.15
C ILE A 73 8.54 1.59 7.20
N GLN A 74 8.03 1.79 8.42
CA GLN A 74 8.12 0.80 9.48
C GLN A 74 7.39 -0.50 9.09
N GLN A 75 6.17 -0.41 8.57
CA GLN A 75 5.39 -1.57 8.12
C GLN A 75 6.06 -2.30 6.94
N ILE A 76 6.62 -1.55 5.98
CA ILE A 76 7.41 -2.11 4.87
C ILE A 76 8.61 -2.88 5.42
N SER A 77 9.33 -2.31 6.39
CA SER A 77 10.51 -2.94 6.99
C SER A 77 10.14 -4.23 7.71
N GLN A 78 9.07 -4.22 8.53
CA GLN A 78 8.56 -5.41 9.21
C GLN A 78 8.12 -6.52 8.24
N ALA A 79 7.54 -6.16 7.09
CA ALA A 79 7.12 -7.12 6.07
C ALA A 79 8.29 -7.69 5.23
N ARG A 80 9.50 -7.13 5.35
CA ARG A 80 10.72 -7.60 4.67
C ARG A 80 11.54 -8.57 5.53
N GLU A 81 11.34 -8.58 6.84
CA GLU A 81 11.98 -9.50 7.80
C GLU A 81 11.41 -10.93 7.70
#